data_AF-A0A8J5J735-F1
#
_entry.id   AF-A0A8J5J735-F1
#
_cell.length_a   1.000
_cell.length_b   1.000
_cell.length_c   1.000
_cell.angle_alpha   90.00
_cell.angle_beta   90.00
_cell.angle_gamma   90.00
#
_symmetry.space_group_name_H-M   'P 1'
#
loop_
_entity.id
_entity.type
_entity.pdbx_description
1 polymer ?
#
loop_
_entity_poly.entity_id
_entity_poly.type
_entity_poly.pdbx_seq_one_letter_code
_entity_poly.pdbx_strand_id
1 'polypeptide(L)'
;MQEALLAILRGVRNGSFYGTKVRAPHALVMIFLFQKGSIRQKLRGVVRLTFEHSKNLALFVGVYKSVLAVLRAHQEHALGRYVSTGVGKPGAHWHAAVAGGIGGYLVWGRYSSVNFQIIMYLMSRVLISVVRVLAAKGYQPFAQHRFKHVYPLLATVVWASVMWLYENEPHTLHPSLLKSMQFLYDESCRWKDGLVEFLPSPATTAVFLLTWLRF
;
A
#
# COMPACT_ATOMS: atom_id res chain seq x y z
N MET A 1 7.65 -27.41 -17.08
CA MET A 1 7.70 -27.42 -15.58
C MET A 1 8.91 -26.68 -15.00
N GLN A 2 10.14 -26.90 -15.50
CA GLN A 2 11.35 -26.20 -15.02
C GLN A 2 11.27 -24.67 -15.13
N GLU A 3 10.76 -24.13 -16.24
CA GLU A 3 10.59 -22.69 -16.43
C GLU A 3 9.61 -22.05 -15.43
N ALA A 4 8.55 -22.79 -15.05
CA ALA A 4 7.58 -22.33 -14.06
C ALA A 4 8.23 -22.26 -12.66
N LEU A 5 9.02 -23.25 -12.29
CA LEU A 5 9.78 -23.27 -11.03
C LEU A 5 10.79 -22.11 -10.97
N LEU A 6 11.52 -21.88 -12.06
CA LEU A 6 12.43 -20.73 -12.18
C LEU A 6 11.68 -19.40 -12.07
N ALA A 7 10.50 -19.29 -12.69
CA ALA A 7 9.66 -18.09 -12.62
C ALA A 7 9.10 -17.83 -11.21
N ILE A 8 8.81 -18.88 -10.44
CA ILE A 8 8.41 -18.81 -9.02
C ILE A 8 9.59 -18.31 -8.20
N LEU A 9 10.76 -18.97 -8.28
CA LEU A 9 11.95 -18.61 -7.51
C LEU A 9 12.42 -17.17 -7.80
N ARG A 10 12.47 -16.78 -9.08
CA ARG A 10 12.76 -15.40 -9.49
C ARG A 10 11.69 -14.42 -8.97
N GLY A 11 10.43 -14.83 -8.96
CA GLY A 11 9.33 -14.05 -8.40
C GLY A 11 9.48 -13.80 -6.91
N VAL A 12 9.77 -14.84 -6.13
CA VAL A 12 10.02 -14.76 -4.67
C VAL A 12 11.20 -13.84 -4.38
N ARG A 13 12.31 -13.98 -5.11
CA ARG A 13 13.47 -13.07 -5.01
C ARG A 13 13.07 -11.62 -5.28
N ASN A 14 12.33 -11.37 -6.35
CA ASN A 14 11.90 -10.02 -6.72
C ASN A 14 10.97 -9.42 -5.68
N GLY A 15 10.04 -10.21 -5.12
CA GLY A 15 9.16 -9.79 -4.04
C GLY A 15 9.95 -9.38 -2.79
N SER A 16 10.92 -10.20 -2.37
CA SER A 16 11.79 -9.89 -1.23
C SER A 16 12.63 -8.62 -1.47
N PHE A 17 13.25 -8.51 -2.64
CA PHE A 17 14.08 -7.37 -3.01
C PHE A 17 13.29 -6.05 -3.06
N TYR A 18 12.12 -6.07 -3.71
CA TYR A 18 11.27 -4.91 -3.81
C TYR A 18 10.70 -4.49 -2.46
N GLY A 19 10.20 -5.45 -1.68
CA GLY A 19 9.68 -5.19 -0.32
C GLY A 19 10.73 -4.52 0.56
N THR A 20 11.97 -4.99 0.48
CA THR A 20 13.08 -4.45 1.27
C THR A 20 13.42 -3.02 0.84
N LYS A 21 13.52 -2.76 -0.47
CA LYS A 21 13.84 -1.44 -1.02
C LYS A 21 12.82 -0.37 -0.64
N VAL A 22 11.54 -0.71 -0.60
CA VAL A 22 10.48 0.26 -0.29
C VAL A 22 10.29 0.41 1.22
N ARG A 23 10.23 -0.71 1.96
CA ARG A 23 9.88 -0.66 3.38
C ARG A 23 11.04 -0.24 4.27
N ALA A 24 12.29 -0.60 3.94
CA ALA A 24 13.42 -0.26 4.80
C ALA A 24 13.62 1.25 4.96
N PRO A 25 13.65 2.08 3.89
CA PRO A 25 13.77 3.53 4.03
C PRO A 25 12.58 4.14 4.78
N HIS A 26 11.36 3.69 4.46
CA HIS A 26 10.15 4.18 5.13
C HIS A 26 10.16 3.88 6.64
N ALA A 27 10.43 2.62 7.02
CA ALA A 27 10.49 2.22 8.43
C ALA A 27 11.63 2.93 9.17
N LEU A 28 12.78 3.12 8.51
CA LEU A 28 13.91 3.87 9.05
C LEU A 28 13.49 5.30 9.41
N VAL A 29 12.95 6.05 8.45
CA VAL A 29 12.54 7.44 8.66
C VAL A 29 11.45 7.53 9.73
N MET A 30 10.40 6.71 9.63
CA MET A 30 9.28 6.79 10.56
C MET A 30 9.67 6.45 12.01
N ILE A 31 10.53 5.44 12.22
CA ILE A 31 10.96 5.04 13.57
C ILE A 31 11.97 6.05 14.13
N PHE A 32 12.93 6.51 13.33
CA PHE A 32 13.94 7.43 13.83
C PHE A 32 13.36 8.80 14.18
N LEU A 33 12.44 9.32 13.35
CA LEU A 33 11.81 10.62 13.57
C LEU A 33 10.73 10.59 14.66
N PHE A 34 9.83 9.61 14.65
CA PHE A 34 8.61 9.68 15.47
C PHE A 34 8.56 8.71 16.65
N GLN A 35 9.44 7.69 16.71
CA GLN A 35 9.47 6.77 17.85
C GLN A 35 10.54 7.15 18.87
N LYS A 36 10.20 7.02 20.15
CA LYS A 36 11.12 7.16 21.29
C LYS A 36 11.73 5.81 21.63
N GLY A 37 12.99 5.78 22.10
CA GLY A 37 13.69 4.56 22.49
C GLY A 37 15.16 4.57 22.10
N SER A 38 15.90 3.55 22.53
CA SER A 38 17.33 3.41 22.23
C SER A 38 17.57 3.11 20.75
N ILE A 39 18.76 3.47 20.24
CA ILE A 39 19.14 3.21 18.84
C ILE A 39 19.00 1.72 18.50
N ARG A 40 19.34 0.83 19.45
CA ARG A 40 19.20 -0.62 19.28
C ARG A 40 17.75 -1.05 19.12
N GLN A 41 16.83 -0.48 19.91
CA GLN A 41 15.40 -0.75 19.78
C GLN A 41 14.86 -0.24 18.44
N LYS A 42 15.25 0.96 18.03
CA LYS A 42 14.87 1.56 16.74
C LYS A 42 15.31 0.69 15.58
N LEU A 43 16.60 0.31 15.52
CA LEU A 43 17.14 -0.52 14.46
C LEU A 43 16.47 -1.90 14.40
N ARG A 44 16.24 -2.53 15.55
CA ARG A 44 15.49 -3.80 15.62
C ARG A 44 14.07 -3.65 15.08
N GLY A 45 13.41 -2.54 15.38
CA GLY A 45 12.09 -2.21 14.83
C GLY A 45 12.11 -2.10 13.31
N VAL A 46 13.08 -1.38 12.75
CA VAL A 46 13.25 -1.22 11.29
C VAL A 46 13.45 -2.57 10.62
N VAL A 47 14.36 -3.39 11.14
CA VAL A 47 14.65 -4.72 10.59
C VAL A 47 13.41 -5.61 10.67
N ARG A 48 12.72 -5.64 11.80
CA ARG A 48 11.50 -6.45 11.99
C ARG A 48 10.41 -6.08 10.99
N LEU A 49 10.07 -4.78 10.88
CA LEU A 49 9.02 -4.31 9.97
C LEU A 49 9.38 -4.55 8.50
N THR A 50 10.65 -4.38 8.16
CA THR A 50 11.15 -4.64 6.80
C THR A 50 11.06 -6.13 6.49
N PHE A 51 11.53 -6.98 7.40
CA PHE A 51 11.51 -8.43 7.22
C PHE A 51 10.08 -8.96 7.10
N GLU A 52 9.16 -8.52 7.95
CA GLU A 52 7.75 -8.92 7.89
C GLU A 52 7.13 -8.58 6.54
N HIS A 53 7.32 -7.34 6.07
CA HIS A 53 6.80 -6.91 4.77
C HIS A 53 7.42 -7.67 3.60
N SER A 54 8.76 -7.77 3.55
CA SER A 54 9.48 -8.46 2.48
C SER A 54 9.14 -9.94 2.42
N LYS A 55 9.02 -10.58 3.59
CA LYS A 55 8.62 -11.99 3.70
C LYS A 55 7.21 -12.20 3.16
N ASN A 56 6.25 -11.38 3.58
CA ASN A 56 4.87 -11.48 3.12
C ASN A 56 4.79 -11.27 1.60
N LEU A 57 5.46 -10.25 1.07
CA LEU A 57 5.47 -10.00 -0.38
C LEU A 57 6.10 -11.16 -1.17
N ALA A 58 7.21 -11.70 -0.69
CA ALA A 58 7.86 -12.85 -1.31
C ALA A 58 6.97 -14.10 -1.31
N LEU A 59 6.32 -14.39 -0.17
CA LEU A 59 5.38 -15.51 -0.04
C LEU A 59 4.16 -15.32 -0.94
N PHE A 60 3.62 -14.11 -1.04
CA PHE A 60 2.49 -13.82 -1.92
C PHE A 60 2.83 -14.12 -3.38
N VAL A 61 3.98 -13.65 -3.87
CA VAL A 61 4.40 -13.90 -5.26
C VAL A 61 4.64 -15.39 -5.50
N GLY A 62 5.23 -16.09 -4.53
CA GLY A 62 5.41 -17.54 -4.58
C GLY A 62 4.08 -18.27 -4.70
N VAL A 63 3.17 -18.06 -3.75
CA VAL A 63 1.84 -18.69 -3.72
C VAL A 63 1.04 -18.36 -4.98
N TYR A 64 0.98 -17.08 -5.37
CA TYR A 64 0.26 -16.65 -6.57
C TYR A 64 0.74 -17.41 -7.82
N LYS A 65 2.06 -17.47 -8.04
CA LYS A 65 2.61 -18.16 -9.20
C LYS A 65 2.46 -19.68 -9.12
N SER A 66 2.55 -20.28 -7.94
CA SER A 66 2.32 -21.71 -7.73
C SER A 66 0.87 -22.08 -8.05
N VAL A 67 -0.11 -21.35 -7.50
CA VAL A 67 -1.54 -21.58 -7.78
C VAL A 67 -1.82 -21.37 -9.26
N LEU A 68 -1.23 -20.34 -9.88
CA LEU A 68 -1.40 -20.08 -11.31
C LEU A 68 -0.84 -21.20 -12.19
N ALA A 69 0.32 -21.76 -11.82
CA ALA A 69 0.93 -22.89 -12.52
C ALA A 69 0.05 -24.15 -12.41
N VAL A 70 -0.53 -24.41 -11.24
CA VAL A 70 -1.46 -25.52 -11.01
C VAL A 70 -2.74 -25.35 -11.85
N LEU A 71 -3.36 -24.16 -11.81
CA LEU A 71 -4.58 -23.88 -12.59
C LEU A 71 -4.33 -23.98 -14.10
N ARG A 72 -3.16 -23.57 -14.56
CA ARG A 72 -2.75 -23.73 -15.96
C ARG A 72 -2.57 -25.20 -16.34
N ALA A 73 -1.85 -25.97 -15.53
CA ALA A 73 -1.64 -27.39 -15.77
C ALA A 73 -2.97 -28.14 -15.80
N HIS A 74 -3.90 -27.80 -14.90
CA HIS A 74 -5.24 -28.36 -14.91
C HIS A 74 -6.01 -28.02 -16.19
N GLN A 75 -5.95 -26.78 -16.67
CA GLN A 75 -6.61 -26.39 -17.92
C GLN A 75 -6.02 -27.08 -19.16
N GLU A 76 -4.71 -27.28 -19.19
CA GLU A 76 -4.00 -27.90 -20.32
C GLU A 76 -4.22 -29.42 -20.35
N HIS A 77 -4.09 -30.09 -19.20
CA HIS A 77 -4.19 -31.56 -19.11
C HIS A 77 -5.63 -32.08 -18.95
N ALA A 78 -6.49 -31.41 -18.18
CA ALA A 78 -7.83 -31.92 -17.89
C ALA A 78 -8.91 -31.38 -18.84
N LEU A 79 -8.73 -30.19 -19.41
CA LEU A 79 -9.70 -29.56 -20.33
C LEU A 79 -9.24 -29.60 -21.80
N GLY A 80 -8.03 -30.10 -22.10
CA GLY A 80 -7.48 -30.18 -23.46
C GLY A 80 -7.37 -28.82 -24.18
N ARG A 81 -7.44 -27.70 -23.44
CA ARG A 81 -7.41 -26.35 -24.01
C ARG A 81 -5.98 -25.86 -24.07
N TYR A 82 -5.49 -25.61 -25.29
CA TYR A 82 -4.16 -25.04 -25.50
C TYR A 82 -4.03 -23.67 -24.82
N VAL A 83 -3.06 -23.54 -23.91
CA VAL A 83 -2.80 -22.29 -23.20
C VAL A 83 -1.73 -21.50 -23.95
N SER A 84 -2.17 -20.58 -24.82
CA SER A 84 -1.27 -19.73 -25.63
C SER A 84 -0.49 -18.67 -24.83
N THR A 85 -0.81 -18.46 -23.55
CA THR A 85 -0.17 -17.41 -22.74
C THR A 85 1.22 -17.83 -22.25
N GLY A 86 2.18 -16.90 -22.22
CA GLY A 86 3.54 -17.16 -21.70
C GLY A 86 3.59 -17.54 -20.20
N VAL A 87 4.74 -18.02 -19.74
CA VAL A 87 4.96 -18.46 -18.35
C VAL A 87 4.69 -17.31 -17.36
N GLY A 88 3.88 -17.58 -16.32
CA GLY A 88 3.52 -16.61 -15.29
C GLY A 88 2.33 -15.70 -15.62
N LYS A 89 1.70 -15.86 -16.78
CA LYS A 89 0.40 -15.25 -17.11
C LYS A 89 -0.76 -16.24 -16.88
N PRO A 90 -1.95 -15.74 -16.55
CA PRO A 90 -3.13 -16.59 -16.38
C PRO A 90 -3.59 -17.21 -17.71
N GLY A 91 -3.91 -18.51 -17.69
CA GLY A 91 -4.51 -19.20 -18.84
C GLY A 91 -5.98 -18.82 -19.12
N ALA A 92 -6.68 -18.33 -18.09
CA ALA A 92 -8.00 -17.71 -18.20
C ALA A 92 -8.08 -16.50 -17.26
N HIS A 93 -8.86 -15.47 -17.61
CA HIS A 93 -8.92 -14.21 -16.84
C HIS A 93 -9.26 -14.40 -15.35
N TRP A 94 -10.08 -15.40 -15.01
CA TRP A 94 -10.46 -15.69 -13.62
C TRP A 94 -9.36 -16.40 -12.82
N HIS A 95 -8.38 -17.05 -13.46
CA HIS A 95 -7.26 -17.70 -12.75
C HIS A 95 -6.46 -16.70 -11.91
N ALA A 96 -6.29 -15.47 -12.41
CA ALA A 96 -5.60 -14.42 -11.67
C ALA A 96 -6.37 -14.00 -10.41
N ALA A 97 -7.71 -13.92 -10.50
CA ALA A 97 -8.55 -13.59 -9.36
C ALA A 97 -8.51 -14.68 -8.29
N VAL A 98 -8.59 -15.95 -8.68
CA VAL A 98 -8.51 -17.10 -7.74
C VAL A 98 -7.13 -17.21 -7.11
N ALA A 99 -6.06 -17.17 -7.92
CA ALA A 99 -4.69 -17.21 -7.40
C ALA A 99 -4.39 -16.01 -6.49
N GLY A 100 -4.89 -14.82 -6.84
CA GLY A 100 -4.78 -13.62 -6.03
C GLY A 100 -5.57 -13.72 -4.72
N GLY A 101 -6.78 -14.26 -4.75
CA GLY A 101 -7.63 -14.45 -3.57
C GLY A 101 -7.02 -15.44 -2.57
N ILE A 102 -6.57 -16.61 -3.05
CA ILE A 102 -5.90 -17.62 -2.22
C ILE A 102 -4.61 -17.06 -1.63
N GLY A 103 -3.75 -16.44 -2.46
CA GLY A 103 -2.52 -15.81 -1.97
C GLY A 103 -2.79 -14.68 -0.99
N GLY A 104 -3.84 -13.89 -1.23
CA GLY A 104 -4.30 -12.80 -0.36
C GLY A 104 -4.67 -13.31 1.03
N TYR A 105 -5.53 -14.30 1.10
CA TYR A 105 -5.99 -14.89 2.36
C TYR A 105 -4.84 -15.53 3.15
N LEU A 106 -3.99 -16.33 2.49
CA LEU A 106 -2.92 -17.06 3.16
C LEU A 106 -1.80 -16.15 3.70
N VAL A 107 -1.50 -15.06 2.99
CA VAL A 107 -0.37 -14.19 3.32
C VAL A 107 -0.79 -12.97 4.14
N TRP A 108 -1.88 -12.32 3.73
CA TRP A 108 -2.33 -11.05 4.29
C TRP A 108 -3.54 -11.19 5.22
N GLY A 109 -4.10 -12.41 5.39
CA GLY A 109 -5.26 -12.65 6.23
C GLY A 109 -5.02 -12.47 7.74
N ARG A 110 -3.76 -12.52 8.19
CA ARG A 110 -3.43 -12.23 9.59
C ARG A 110 -3.33 -10.72 9.81
N TYR A 111 -4.05 -10.22 10.80
CA TYR A 111 -3.97 -8.81 11.18
C TYR A 111 -2.57 -8.48 11.74
N SER A 112 -1.92 -7.50 11.10
CA SER A 112 -0.74 -6.82 11.61
C SER A 112 -0.77 -5.37 11.16
N SER A 113 -0.08 -4.47 11.86
CA SER A 113 -0.04 -3.05 11.48
C SER A 113 0.54 -2.85 10.08
N VAL A 114 1.45 -3.72 9.65
CA VAL A 114 2.02 -3.72 8.29
C VAL A 114 0.98 -4.19 7.27
N ASN A 115 0.33 -5.32 7.54
CA ASN A 115 -0.68 -5.89 6.64
C ASN A 115 -1.86 -4.94 6.47
N PHE A 116 -2.35 -4.36 7.57
CA PHE A 116 -3.45 -3.40 7.56
C PHE A 116 -3.13 -2.15 6.73
N GLN A 117 -1.92 -1.58 6.88
CA GLN A 117 -1.47 -0.45 6.06
C GLN A 117 -1.51 -0.77 4.57
N ILE A 118 -1.08 -1.97 4.18
CA ILE A 118 -1.04 -2.40 2.78
C ILE A 118 -2.44 -2.62 2.25
N ILE A 119 -3.33 -3.24 3.03
CA ILE A 119 -4.72 -3.47 2.62
C ILE A 119 -5.46 -2.15 2.45
N MET A 120 -5.34 -1.19 3.38
CA MET A 120 -5.93 0.14 3.23
C MET A 120 -5.43 0.88 1.98
N TYR A 121 -4.11 0.82 1.74
CA TYR A 121 -3.50 1.41 0.56
C TYR A 121 -3.97 0.74 -0.75
N LEU A 122 -4.03 -0.59 -0.77
CA LEU A 122 -4.44 -1.34 -1.95
C LEU A 122 -5.94 -1.18 -2.22
N MET A 123 -6.77 -1.19 -1.18
CA MET A 123 -8.22 -1.05 -1.26
C MET A 123 -8.62 0.21 -2.02
N SER A 124 -8.10 1.37 -1.61
CA SER A 124 -8.40 2.65 -2.29
C SER A 124 -8.02 2.63 -3.77
N ARG A 125 -6.84 2.08 -4.11
CA ARG A 125 -6.35 2.00 -5.48
C ARG A 125 -7.13 1.01 -6.34
N VAL A 126 -7.49 -0.14 -5.78
CA VAL A 126 -8.32 -1.15 -6.45
C VAL A 126 -9.70 -0.60 -6.70
N LEU A 127 -10.32 0.08 -5.72
CA LEU A 127 -11.63 0.71 -5.88
C LEU A 127 -11.64 1.72 -7.03
N ILE A 128 -10.67 2.65 -7.05
CA ILE A 128 -10.52 3.61 -8.15
C ILE A 128 -10.30 2.89 -9.49
N SER A 129 -9.50 1.82 -9.51
CA SER A 129 -9.25 1.05 -10.73
C SER A 129 -10.51 0.33 -11.23
N VAL A 130 -11.31 -0.24 -10.33
CA VAL A 130 -12.60 -0.86 -10.67
C VAL A 130 -13.55 0.17 -11.28
N VAL A 131 -13.69 1.34 -10.66
CA VAL A 131 -14.50 2.44 -11.20
C VAL A 131 -14.03 2.86 -12.59
N ARG A 132 -12.70 2.97 -12.80
CA ARG A 132 -12.13 3.29 -14.13
C ARG A 132 -12.45 2.22 -15.18
N VAL A 133 -12.40 0.94 -14.81
CA VAL A 133 -12.77 -0.16 -15.71
C VAL A 133 -14.26 -0.12 -16.04
N LEU A 134 -15.13 0.15 -15.06
CA LEU A 134 -16.58 0.28 -15.28
C LEU A 134 -16.90 1.47 -16.20
N ALA A 135 -16.24 2.61 -15.97
CA ALA A 135 -16.37 3.79 -16.83
C ALA A 135 -15.90 3.50 -18.26
N ALA A 136 -14.76 2.83 -18.43
CA ALA A 136 -14.23 2.45 -19.74
C ALA A 136 -15.14 1.46 -20.49
N LYS A 137 -15.89 0.63 -19.76
CA LYS A 137 -16.87 -0.31 -20.33
C LYS A 137 -18.23 0.32 -20.62
N GLY A 138 -18.44 1.60 -20.32
CA GLY A 138 -19.68 2.31 -20.63
C GLY A 138 -20.80 2.12 -19.60
N TYR A 139 -20.53 1.55 -18.42
CA TYR A 139 -21.56 1.38 -17.38
C TYR A 139 -21.93 2.73 -16.75
N GLN A 140 -23.22 3.06 -16.74
CA GLN A 140 -23.75 4.23 -16.05
C GLN A 140 -23.85 3.98 -14.54
N PRO A 141 -23.56 4.97 -13.67
CA PRO A 141 -23.27 6.39 -13.94
C PRO A 141 -21.78 6.71 -14.19
N PHE A 142 -20.90 5.70 -14.17
CA PHE A 142 -19.44 5.90 -14.18
C PHE A 142 -18.90 6.38 -15.53
N ALA A 143 -19.55 6.02 -16.63
CA ALA A 143 -19.13 6.41 -17.99
C ALA A 143 -19.38 7.89 -18.31
N GLN A 144 -20.35 8.53 -17.66
CA GLN A 144 -20.72 9.93 -17.92
C GLN A 144 -19.73 10.94 -17.33
N HIS A 145 -19.01 10.58 -16.27
CA HIS A 145 -18.25 11.54 -15.50
C HIS A 145 -16.74 11.33 -15.63
N ARG A 146 -16.03 12.34 -16.12
CA ARG A 146 -14.57 12.33 -16.20
C ARG A 146 -13.97 12.50 -14.79
N PHE A 147 -13.02 11.63 -14.43
CA PHE A 147 -12.38 11.63 -13.10
C PHE A 147 -11.88 13.01 -12.64
N LYS A 148 -11.34 13.83 -13.55
CA LYS A 148 -10.87 15.19 -13.23
C LYS A 148 -11.96 16.11 -12.65
N HIS A 149 -13.22 15.94 -13.06
CA HIS A 149 -14.33 16.75 -12.55
C HIS A 149 -14.92 16.19 -11.25
N VAL A 150 -14.86 14.87 -11.06
CA VAL A 150 -15.36 14.20 -9.83
C VAL A 150 -14.36 14.32 -8.68
N TYR A 151 -13.07 14.45 -8.99
CA TYR A 151 -12.00 14.47 -7.99
C TYR A 151 -12.15 15.58 -6.93
N PRO A 152 -12.46 16.85 -7.27
CA PRO A 152 -12.70 17.88 -6.26
C PRO A 152 -13.83 17.51 -5.29
N LEU A 153 -14.96 17.03 -5.81
CA LEU A 153 -16.09 16.59 -4.98
C LEU A 153 -15.70 15.44 -4.05
N LEU A 154 -14.98 14.44 -4.59
CA LEU A 154 -14.47 13.32 -3.81
C LEU A 154 -13.54 13.82 -2.69
N ALA A 155 -12.62 14.74 -3.00
CA ALA A 155 -11.71 15.31 -2.02
C ALA A 155 -12.48 16.07 -0.92
N THR A 156 -13.48 16.87 -1.28
CA THR A 156 -14.33 17.60 -0.32
C THR A 156 -15.07 16.63 0.60
N VAL A 157 -15.71 15.60 0.05
CA VAL A 157 -16.47 14.62 0.86
C VAL A 157 -15.55 13.85 1.80
N VAL A 158 -14.42 13.35 1.29
CA VAL A 158 -13.44 12.62 2.10
C VAL A 158 -12.90 13.49 3.23
N TRP A 159 -12.52 14.74 2.94
CA TRP A 159 -11.98 15.63 3.95
C TRP A 159 -13.01 16.06 4.99
N ALA A 160 -14.24 16.40 4.55
CA ALA A 160 -15.34 16.70 5.46
C ALA A 160 -15.64 15.52 6.39
N SER A 161 -15.62 14.30 5.86
CA SER A 161 -15.84 13.07 6.65
C SER A 161 -14.74 12.84 7.67
N VAL A 162 -13.47 13.04 7.27
CA VAL A 162 -12.32 12.87 8.17
C VAL A 162 -12.35 13.89 9.31
N MET A 163 -12.66 15.16 9.02
CA MET A 163 -12.75 16.20 10.05
C MET A 163 -13.93 15.94 10.99
N TRP A 164 -15.09 15.55 10.45
CA TRP A 164 -16.25 15.21 11.27
C TRP A 164 -15.98 14.00 12.19
N LEU A 165 -15.32 12.95 11.67
CA LEU A 165 -14.93 11.79 12.48
C LEU A 165 -13.88 12.14 13.53
N TYR A 166 -12.95 13.03 13.23
CA TYR A 166 -11.94 13.47 14.19
C TYR A 166 -12.55 14.20 15.38
N GLU A 167 -13.48 15.12 15.14
CA GLU A 167 -14.11 15.91 16.21
C GLU A 167 -15.13 15.10 17.03
N ASN A 168 -15.93 14.25 16.38
CA ASN A 168 -17.03 13.53 17.05
C ASN A 168 -16.63 12.14 17.55
N GLU A 169 -15.80 11.41 16.79
CA GLU A 169 -15.50 9.99 17.03
C GLU A 169 -14.00 9.64 16.83
N PRO A 170 -13.06 10.34 17.50
CA PRO A 170 -11.62 10.25 17.19
C PRO A 170 -11.04 8.85 17.34
N HIS A 171 -11.62 8.02 18.21
CA HIS A 171 -11.16 6.67 18.48
C HIS A 171 -11.46 5.69 17.33
N THR A 172 -12.36 6.05 16.41
CA THR A 172 -12.66 5.26 15.21
C THR A 172 -11.64 5.47 14.09
N LEU A 173 -10.88 6.57 14.15
CA LEU A 173 -9.85 6.87 13.16
C LEU A 173 -8.64 5.96 13.32
N HIS A 174 -7.99 5.69 12.19
CA HIS A 174 -6.74 4.93 12.22
C HIS A 174 -5.70 5.67 13.07
N PRO A 175 -4.95 4.97 13.96
CA PRO A 175 -4.06 5.62 14.92
C PRO A 175 -2.99 6.53 14.31
N SER A 176 -2.55 6.26 13.08
CA SER A 176 -1.60 7.15 12.40
C SER A 176 -2.24 8.47 11.97
N LEU A 177 -3.49 8.43 11.50
CA LEU A 177 -4.22 9.61 11.07
C LEU A 177 -4.59 10.45 12.29
N LEU A 178 -5.08 9.80 13.36
CA LEU A 178 -5.40 10.47 14.62
C LEU A 178 -4.19 11.24 15.18
N LYS A 179 -3.02 10.61 15.26
CA LYS A 179 -1.80 11.29 15.72
C LYS A 179 -1.41 12.49 14.86
N SER A 180 -1.57 12.39 13.55
CA SER A 180 -1.33 13.52 12.65
C SER A 180 -2.32 14.65 12.90
N MET A 181 -3.61 14.35 13.10
CA MET A 181 -4.61 15.38 13.41
C MET A 181 -4.35 16.03 14.76
N GLN A 182 -4.04 15.26 15.80
CA GLN A 182 -3.69 15.80 17.12
C GLN A 182 -2.49 16.72 17.07
N PHE A 183 -1.44 16.33 16.34
CA PHE A 183 -0.27 17.19 16.15
C PHE A 183 -0.61 18.48 15.37
N LEU A 184 -1.45 18.39 14.33
CA LEU A 184 -1.78 19.54 13.49
C LEU A 184 -2.77 20.50 14.13
N TYR A 185 -3.75 20.00 14.88
CA TYR A 185 -4.88 20.79 15.38
C TYR A 185 -4.78 20.98 16.90
N ASP A 186 -4.73 19.91 17.69
CA ASP A 186 -4.72 20.04 19.17
C ASP A 186 -3.44 20.66 19.72
N GLU A 187 -2.28 20.24 19.20
CA GLU A 187 -0.99 20.78 19.66
C GLU A 187 -0.78 22.22 19.18
N SER A 188 -1.34 22.60 18.03
CA SER A 188 -1.29 23.98 17.53
C SER A 188 -2.02 24.98 18.42
N CYS A 189 -3.01 24.52 19.19
CA CYS A 189 -3.76 25.35 20.13
C CYS A 189 -3.04 25.52 21.48
N ARG A 190 -1.91 24.85 21.72
CA ARG A 190 -1.18 24.87 22.98
C ARG A 190 0.13 25.64 22.83
N TRP A 191 0.12 26.89 23.26
CA TRP A 191 1.29 27.77 23.24
C TRP A 191 2.31 27.37 24.33
N LYS A 192 3.51 26.90 23.97
CA LYS A 192 4.55 26.54 24.94
C LYS A 192 5.75 27.46 24.90
N ASP A 193 6.20 27.87 23.72
CA ASP A 193 7.53 28.46 23.49
C ASP A 193 7.53 29.82 22.74
N GLY A 194 6.38 30.51 22.60
CA GLY A 194 6.40 31.89 22.10
C GLY A 194 6.64 32.04 20.61
N LEU A 195 7.29 33.15 20.21
CA LEU A 195 7.64 33.44 18.81
C LEU A 195 8.62 32.42 18.19
N VAL A 196 9.28 31.59 19.01
CA VAL A 196 10.21 30.56 18.56
C VAL A 196 9.49 29.43 17.80
N GLU A 197 8.21 29.19 18.09
CA GLU A 197 7.39 28.18 17.40
C GLU A 197 7.09 28.52 15.93
N PHE A 198 7.21 29.80 15.54
CA PHE A 198 7.03 30.24 14.14
C PHE A 198 8.29 30.06 13.29
N LEU A 199 9.44 29.73 13.90
CA LEU A 199 10.65 29.46 13.14
C LEU A 199 10.54 28.11 12.43
N PRO A 200 10.68 28.07 11.09
CA PRO A 200 10.64 26.82 10.35
C PRO A 200 11.76 25.90 10.82
N SER A 201 11.45 24.60 10.91
CA SER A 201 12.49 23.60 11.22
C SER A 201 13.63 23.69 10.20
N PRO A 202 14.89 23.35 10.57
CA PRO A 202 16.01 23.36 9.63
C PRO A 202 15.73 22.57 8.33
N ALA A 203 14.97 21.49 8.43
CA ALA A 203 14.53 20.71 7.28
C ALA A 203 13.53 21.48 6.40
N THR A 204 12.55 22.15 7.02
CA THR A 204 11.58 23.01 6.32
C THR A 204 12.29 24.17 5.61
N THR A 205 13.23 24.84 6.28
CA THR A 205 14.05 25.92 5.72
C THR A 205 14.89 25.42 4.55
N ALA A 206 15.53 24.25 4.68
CA ALA A 206 16.31 23.65 3.59
C ALA A 206 15.43 23.35 2.37
N VAL A 207 14.23 22.82 2.56
CA VAL A 207 13.27 22.56 1.46
C VAL A 207 12.88 23.86 0.77
N PHE A 208 12.53 24.91 1.53
CA PHE A 208 12.18 26.21 0.96
C PHE A 208 13.34 26.82 0.18
N LEU A 209 14.56 26.78 0.73
CA LEU A 209 15.76 27.27 0.06
C LEU A 209 16.07 26.49 -1.21
N LEU A 210 16.04 25.15 -1.18
CA LEU A 210 16.31 24.32 -2.35
C LEU A 210 15.26 24.50 -3.44
N THR A 211 13.98 24.61 -3.07
CA THR A 211 12.88 24.87 -4.02
C THR A 211 13.02 26.26 -4.64
N TRP A 212 13.38 27.27 -3.83
CA TRP A 212 13.61 28.63 -4.29
C TRP A 212 14.81 28.72 -5.24
N LEU A 213 15.87 27.97 -4.94
CA LEU A 213 17.08 27.85 -5.76
C LEU A 213 16.88 27.06 -7.06
N ARG A 214 15.65 26.55 -7.33
CA ARG A 214 15.28 25.78 -8.54
C ARG A 214 16.29 24.68 -8.88
N PHE A 215 16.73 23.93 -7.87
CA PHE A 215 17.40 22.65 -8.08
C PHE A 215 16.43 21.59 -8.60
#